data_AF-A0A2P2DIV4-F1
#
_entry.id   AF-A0A2P2DIV4-F1
#
_cell.length_a   1.000
_cell.length_b   1.000
_cell.length_c   1.000
_cell.angle_alpha   90.00
_cell.angle_beta   90.00
_cell.angle_gamma   90.00
#
_symmetry.space_group_name_H-M   'P 1'
#
loop_
_entity.id
_entity.type
_entity.pdbx_description
1 polymer ?
#
loop_
_entity_poly.entity_id
_entity_poly.type
_entity_poly.pdbx_seq_one_letter_code
_entity_poly.pdbx_strand_id
1 'polypeptide(L)'
;MNSLKYLHLTTIVCLFISTVSISLNAAELRFPNGDGFYAEFVYEDERMIVVRFKDKEYKIPKKELEYYDLSNKGQLNNSYKITILSLKNGSVIRGTIAERKKDEIIIKSELGFLTINKDEIKNNNSETDEHPEFPIVYLANDKLDNLTRIGGSVSFLPLFAPLGTQTPPLYGISLFTEPAFLRFKNTYQLGFKYEYLQSTGPIREISIHSGFTYLYQSKVFNSNPLLDFYGIIGLGISTVNYKYDQSNSKVGANPSAYVELGWQGLKYGPSFYRFGWKNQCFFEIEKTHCGSGLEITGGMNF
;
A
#
# COMPACT_ATOMS: atom_id res chain seq x y z
N MET A 1 -37.22 -25.27 -31.17
CA MET A 1 -37.96 -24.13 -30.56
C MET A 1 -37.34 -23.57 -29.26
N ASN A 2 -36.31 -24.18 -28.66
CA ASN A 2 -35.70 -23.67 -27.42
C ASN A 2 -34.50 -22.73 -27.63
N SER A 3 -33.81 -22.79 -28.78
CA SER A 3 -32.64 -21.94 -29.07
C SER A 3 -32.99 -20.44 -29.20
N LEU A 4 -34.18 -20.10 -29.71
CA LEU A 4 -34.61 -18.72 -29.89
C LEU A 4 -34.89 -17.98 -28.56
N LYS A 5 -35.28 -18.72 -27.50
CA LYS A 5 -35.55 -18.15 -26.17
C LYS A 5 -34.27 -17.75 -25.43
N TYR A 6 -33.18 -18.51 -25.61
CA TYR A 6 -31.88 -18.17 -25.02
C TYR A 6 -31.24 -16.94 -25.68
N LEU A 7 -31.40 -16.78 -26.99
CA LEU A 7 -30.86 -15.62 -27.72
C LEU A 7 -31.48 -14.30 -27.23
N HIS A 8 -32.80 -14.27 -27.04
CA HIS A 8 -33.51 -13.09 -26.50
C HIS A 8 -33.15 -12.79 -25.05
N LEU A 9 -32.96 -13.82 -24.21
CA LEU A 9 -32.52 -13.62 -22.82
C LEU A 9 -31.10 -13.01 -22.76
N THR A 10 -30.18 -13.48 -23.62
CA THR A 10 -28.82 -12.91 -23.69
C THR A 10 -28.80 -11.47 -24.22
N THR A 11 -29.65 -11.12 -25.19
CA THR A 11 -29.73 -9.74 -25.69
C THR A 11 -30.29 -8.78 -24.63
N ILE A 12 -31.31 -9.19 -23.87
CA ILE A 12 -31.89 -8.37 -22.80
C ILE A 12 -30.86 -8.14 -21.67
N VAL A 13 -30.09 -9.16 -21.29
CA VAL A 13 -29.03 -9.04 -20.27
C VAL A 13 -27.90 -8.12 -20.75
N CYS A 14 -27.47 -8.20 -22.01
CA CYS A 14 -26.47 -7.28 -22.57
C CYS A 14 -26.98 -5.83 -22.66
N LEU A 15 -28.25 -5.63 -23.00
CA LEU A 15 -28.86 -4.29 -23.04
C LEU A 15 -28.99 -3.68 -21.62
N PHE A 16 -29.30 -4.48 -20.61
CA PHE A 16 -29.42 -4.03 -19.22
C PHE A 16 -28.06 -3.64 -18.61
N ILE A 17 -26.98 -4.33 -18.98
CA ILE A 17 -25.61 -4.01 -18.52
C ILE A 17 -25.09 -2.72 -19.19
N SER A 18 -25.56 -2.39 -20.39
CA SER A 18 -25.14 -1.17 -21.11
C SER A 18 -25.78 0.13 -20.61
N THR A 19 -26.83 0.07 -19.77
CA THR A 19 -27.58 1.25 -19.31
C THR A 19 -27.34 1.63 -17.86
N VAL A 20 -26.49 0.91 -17.12
CA VAL A 20 -26.07 1.30 -15.76
C VAL A 20 -24.91 2.28 -15.87
N SER A 21 -25.17 3.47 -16.39
CA SER A 21 -24.31 4.63 -16.15
C SER A 21 -24.52 5.04 -14.70
N ILE A 22 -23.65 4.53 -13.80
CA ILE A 22 -23.57 5.01 -12.42
C ILE A 22 -23.10 6.46 -12.50
N SER A 23 -24.00 7.39 -12.19
CA SER A 23 -23.64 8.78 -11.96
C SER A 23 -22.73 8.83 -10.73
N LEU A 24 -21.42 8.91 -10.95
CA LEU A 24 -20.46 9.15 -9.89
C LEU A 24 -20.63 10.61 -9.44
N ASN A 25 -21.30 10.80 -8.30
CA ASN A 25 -21.34 12.10 -7.66
C ASN A 25 -19.92 12.51 -7.24
N ALA A 26 -19.59 13.78 -7.37
CA ALA A 26 -18.32 14.32 -6.91
C ALA A 26 -18.40 14.62 -5.42
N ALA A 27 -17.34 14.28 -4.68
CA ALA A 27 -17.10 14.85 -3.37
C ALA A 27 -16.48 16.25 -3.55
N GLU A 28 -17.05 17.25 -2.88
CA GLU A 28 -16.43 18.56 -2.71
C GLU A 28 -15.55 18.53 -1.45
N LEU A 29 -14.30 18.97 -1.58
CA LEU A 29 -13.34 19.14 -0.49
C LEU A 29 -12.86 20.59 -0.47
N ARG A 30 -12.87 21.22 0.70
CA ARG A 30 -12.37 22.59 0.88
C ARG A 30 -11.37 22.67 2.02
N PHE A 31 -10.22 23.27 1.72
CA PHE A 31 -9.14 23.48 2.68
C PHE A 31 -9.22 24.89 3.29
N PRO A 32 -8.70 25.09 4.51
CA PRO A 32 -8.69 26.39 5.19
C PRO A 32 -7.98 27.51 4.43
N ASN A 33 -7.09 27.16 3.50
CA ASN A 33 -6.40 28.11 2.64
C ASN A 33 -7.26 28.57 1.44
N GLY A 34 -8.50 28.11 1.33
CA GLY A 34 -9.44 28.43 0.24
C GLY A 34 -9.32 27.54 -1.00
N ASP A 35 -8.46 26.52 -1.00
CA ASP A 35 -8.40 25.55 -2.10
C ASP A 35 -9.61 24.62 -2.05
N GLY A 36 -10.28 24.46 -3.19
CA GLY A 36 -11.44 23.59 -3.36
C GLY A 36 -11.22 22.56 -4.45
N PHE A 37 -11.68 21.34 -4.22
CA PHE A 37 -11.54 20.22 -5.15
C PHE A 37 -12.84 19.44 -5.29
N TYR A 38 -13.19 19.10 -6.52
CA TYR A 38 -14.23 18.14 -6.85
C TYR A 38 -13.57 16.83 -7.26
N ALA A 39 -13.67 15.81 -6.41
CA ALA A 39 -12.98 14.53 -6.57
C ALA A 39 -13.97 13.36 -6.52
N GLU A 40 -13.59 12.20 -7.06
CA GLU A 40 -14.37 10.99 -6.92
C GLU A 40 -14.27 10.48 -5.49
N PHE A 41 -15.40 10.22 -4.83
CA PHE A 41 -15.41 9.59 -3.51
C PHE A 41 -15.01 8.11 -3.62
N VAL A 42 -14.06 7.66 -2.80
CA VAL A 42 -13.65 6.26 -2.73
C VAL A 42 -14.19 5.61 -1.44
N TYR A 43 -13.78 6.12 -0.28
CA TYR A 43 -14.29 5.67 1.02
C TYR A 43 -14.03 6.71 2.13
N GLU A 44 -14.70 6.55 3.26
CA GLU A 44 -14.53 7.37 4.47
C GLU A 44 -14.35 6.48 5.71
N ASP A 45 -13.46 6.87 6.63
CA ASP A 45 -13.36 6.30 7.98
C ASP A 45 -13.64 7.38 9.04
N GLU A 46 -13.53 7.09 10.34
CA GLU A 46 -13.84 8.06 11.40
C GLU A 46 -13.01 9.36 11.32
N ARG A 47 -11.78 9.29 10.81
CA ARG A 47 -10.79 10.39 10.87
C ARG A 47 -10.35 10.90 9.51
N MET A 48 -10.58 10.12 8.46
CA MET A 48 -10.01 10.32 7.13
C MET A 48 -11.08 10.18 6.05
N ILE A 49 -10.85 10.89 4.95
CA ILE A 49 -11.57 10.73 3.70
C ILE A 49 -10.59 10.33 2.60
N VAL A 50 -11.00 9.39 1.75
CA VAL A 50 -10.23 8.98 0.58
C VAL A 50 -10.99 9.31 -0.69
N VAL A 51 -10.32 10.06 -1.56
CA VAL A 51 -10.86 10.51 -2.84
C VAL A 51 -9.88 10.21 -3.96
N ARG A 52 -10.39 10.13 -5.19
CA ARG A 52 -9.58 10.06 -6.40
C ARG A 52 -9.71 11.35 -7.20
N PHE A 53 -8.58 11.96 -7.53
CA PHE A 53 -8.50 13.20 -8.30
C PHE A 53 -7.47 13.05 -9.42
N LYS A 54 -7.90 13.23 -10.67
CA LYS A 54 -7.06 13.04 -11.89
C LYS A 54 -6.28 11.72 -11.84
N ASP A 55 -7.00 10.62 -11.62
CA ASP A 55 -6.50 9.23 -11.56
C ASP A 55 -5.51 8.92 -10.42
N LYS A 56 -5.37 9.82 -9.43
CA LYS A 56 -4.56 9.59 -8.23
C LYS A 56 -5.43 9.57 -6.99
N GLU A 57 -5.16 8.65 -6.07
CA GLU A 57 -5.86 8.59 -4.79
C GLU A 57 -5.19 9.47 -3.74
N TYR A 58 -6.00 10.12 -2.91
CA TYR A 58 -5.56 11.01 -1.86
C TYR A 58 -6.27 10.66 -0.56
N LYS A 59 -5.52 10.62 0.54
CA LYS A 59 -6.02 10.31 1.89
C LYS A 59 -5.86 11.54 2.78
N ILE A 60 -6.97 12.22 3.07
CA ILE A 60 -7.01 13.51 3.77
C ILE A 60 -7.60 13.33 5.17
N PRO A 61 -6.94 13.83 6.24
CA PRO A 61 -7.56 13.92 7.56
C PRO A 61 -8.72 14.92 7.57
N LYS A 62 -9.88 14.54 8.11
CA LYS A 62 -11.05 15.42 8.18
C LYS A 62 -10.79 16.73 8.91
N LYS A 63 -9.92 16.69 9.93
CA LYS A 63 -9.50 17.88 10.71
C LYS A 63 -8.75 18.94 9.88
N GLU A 64 -8.22 18.56 8.71
CA GLU A 64 -7.48 19.46 7.82
C GLU A 64 -8.38 20.08 6.74
N LEU A 65 -9.66 19.68 6.70
CA LEU A 65 -10.67 20.24 5.83
C LEU A 65 -11.46 21.31 6.58
N GLU A 66 -11.70 22.45 5.92
CA GLU A 66 -12.68 23.45 6.37
C GLU A 66 -14.10 22.92 6.15
N TYR A 67 -14.31 22.23 5.03
CA TYR A 67 -15.62 21.72 4.61
C TYR A 67 -15.49 20.54 3.64
N TYR A 68 -16.47 19.63 3.66
CA TYR A 68 -16.63 18.60 2.64
C TYR A 68 -18.10 18.20 2.45
N ASP A 69 -18.46 17.78 1.24
CA ASP A 69 -19.76 17.22 0.88
C ASP A 69 -19.57 16.06 -0.10
N LEU A 70 -20.02 14.86 0.27
CA LEU A 70 -19.84 13.62 -0.49
C LEU A 70 -20.85 13.44 -1.62
N SER A 71 -21.89 14.29 -1.66
CA SER A 71 -23.05 14.13 -2.54
C SER A 71 -23.21 15.29 -3.51
N ASN A 72 -22.10 15.91 -3.89
CA ASN A 72 -22.11 17.11 -4.69
C ASN A 72 -22.28 16.80 -6.19
N LYS A 73 -22.93 17.73 -6.90
CA LYS A 73 -23.15 17.67 -8.35
C LYS A 73 -22.05 18.36 -9.16
N GLY A 74 -20.94 18.69 -8.52
CA GLY A 74 -19.78 19.30 -9.16
C GLY A 74 -19.18 18.42 -10.26
N GLN A 75 -18.46 19.05 -11.18
CA GLN A 75 -17.73 18.33 -12.23
C GLN A 75 -16.51 17.65 -11.61
N LEU A 76 -16.41 16.32 -11.78
CA LEU A 76 -15.27 15.53 -11.32
C LEU A 76 -13.93 16.06 -11.85
N ASN A 77 -12.88 15.89 -11.04
CA ASN A 77 -11.49 16.24 -11.36
C ASN A 77 -11.24 17.74 -11.61
N ASN A 78 -12.09 18.59 -11.04
CA ASN A 78 -11.96 20.04 -11.13
C ASN A 78 -11.47 20.65 -9.82
N SER A 79 -10.70 21.73 -9.89
CA SER A 79 -10.25 22.50 -8.73
C SER A 79 -10.57 23.98 -8.88
N TYR A 80 -10.75 24.66 -7.75
CA TYR A 80 -11.09 26.07 -7.69
C TYR A 80 -10.41 26.74 -6.48
N LYS A 81 -10.19 28.05 -6.57
CA LYS A 81 -9.67 28.86 -5.48
C LYS A 81 -10.71 29.87 -4.98
N ILE A 82 -11.03 29.83 -3.69
CA ILE A 82 -11.82 30.87 -3.04
C ILE A 82 -10.94 32.09 -2.84
N THR A 83 -11.39 33.20 -3.40
CA THR A 83 -10.76 34.51 -3.27
C THR A 83 -11.57 35.36 -2.30
N ILE A 84 -10.85 36.14 -1.48
CA ILE A 84 -11.43 37.15 -0.60
C ILE A 84 -10.97 38.53 -1.10
N LEU A 85 -11.89 39.28 -1.67
CA LEU A 85 -11.65 40.64 -2.16
C LEU A 85 -12.09 41.66 -1.12
N SER A 86 -11.20 42.55 -0.72
CA SER A 86 -11.57 43.74 0.04
C SER A 86 -11.68 44.92 -0.90
N LEU A 87 -12.80 45.62 -0.85
CA LEU A 87 -13.06 46.83 -1.64
C LEU A 87 -12.62 48.08 -0.88
N LYS A 88 -12.37 49.17 -1.61
CA LYS A 88 -11.97 50.47 -1.05
C LYS A 88 -13.02 51.05 -0.10
N ASN A 89 -14.29 50.74 -0.30
CA ASN A 89 -15.39 51.14 0.57
C ASN A 89 -15.49 50.33 1.88
N GLY A 90 -14.60 49.35 2.09
CA GLY A 90 -14.57 48.49 3.27
C GLY A 90 -15.40 47.21 3.16
N SER A 91 -16.16 47.01 2.08
CA SER A 91 -16.86 45.75 1.83
C SER A 91 -15.89 44.59 1.55
N VAL A 92 -16.28 43.38 1.94
CA VAL A 92 -15.51 42.16 1.69
C VAL A 92 -16.38 41.19 0.90
N ILE A 93 -15.85 40.70 -0.22
CA ILE A 93 -16.52 39.76 -1.10
C ILE A 93 -15.75 38.44 -1.09
N ARG A 94 -16.45 37.34 -0.77
CA ARG A 94 -15.90 35.98 -0.81
C ARG A 94 -16.56 35.22 -1.97
N GLY A 95 -15.74 34.59 -2.81
CA GLY A 95 -16.24 33.81 -3.94
C GLY A 95 -15.13 33.23 -4.81
N THR A 96 -15.51 32.64 -5.93
CA THR A 96 -14.57 32.12 -6.93
C THR A 96 -14.52 33.07 -8.13
N ILE A 97 -13.35 33.22 -8.74
CA ILE A 97 -13.20 34.04 -9.95
C ILE A 97 -13.79 33.25 -11.12
N ALA A 98 -14.80 33.81 -11.78
CA ALA A 98 -15.41 33.21 -12.94
C ALA A 98 -14.79 33.72 -14.25
N GLU A 99 -14.42 35.01 -14.28
CA GLU A 99 -13.80 35.64 -15.44
C GLU A 99 -12.97 36.87 -15.01
N ARG A 100 -11.80 37.05 -15.61
CA ARG A 100 -11.01 38.30 -15.52
C ARG A 100 -11.06 39.03 -16.85
N LYS A 101 -11.65 40.23 -16.86
CA LYS A 101 -11.60 41.17 -17.99
C LYS A 101 -10.49 42.17 -17.76
N LYS A 102 -10.26 43.07 -18.72
CA LYS A 102 -9.23 44.10 -18.62
C LYS A 102 -9.42 44.98 -17.37
N ASP A 103 -10.62 45.51 -17.19
CA ASP A 103 -10.94 46.51 -16.15
C ASP A 103 -11.89 45.95 -15.06
N GLU A 104 -12.42 44.75 -15.27
CA GLU A 104 -13.41 44.13 -14.37
C GLU A 104 -13.02 42.70 -14.00
N ILE A 105 -13.55 42.22 -12.88
CA ILE A 105 -13.52 40.83 -12.48
C ILE A 105 -14.94 40.36 -12.16
N ILE A 106 -15.29 39.17 -12.62
CA ILE A 106 -16.58 38.54 -12.33
C ILE A 106 -16.34 37.48 -11.26
N ILE A 107 -16.99 37.64 -10.12
CA ILE A 107 -16.94 36.72 -8.98
C ILE A 107 -18.23 35.94 -8.89
N LYS A 108 -18.14 34.61 -8.85
CA LYS A 108 -19.24 33.73 -8.46
C LYS A 108 -19.24 33.58 -6.93
N SER A 109 -20.19 34.24 -6.29
CA SER A 109 -20.48 34.15 -4.86
C SER A 109 -21.66 33.20 -4.59
N GLU A 110 -21.97 32.96 -3.33
CA GLU A 110 -23.16 32.20 -2.91
C GLU A 110 -24.47 32.87 -3.34
N LEU A 111 -24.47 34.20 -3.49
CA LEU A 111 -25.64 34.99 -3.91
C LEU A 111 -25.77 35.09 -5.44
N GLY A 112 -24.78 34.59 -6.19
CA GLY A 112 -24.72 34.69 -7.65
C GLY A 112 -23.47 35.40 -8.16
N PHE A 113 -23.54 35.89 -9.40
CA PHE A 113 -22.42 36.55 -10.06
C PHE A 113 -22.39 38.05 -9.72
N LEU A 114 -21.20 38.53 -9.38
CA LEU A 114 -20.91 39.92 -9.07
C LEU A 114 -19.83 40.43 -10.01
N THR A 115 -20.09 41.53 -10.70
CA THR A 115 -19.08 42.23 -11.50
C THR A 115 -18.49 43.35 -10.66
N ILE A 116 -17.16 43.37 -10.53
CA ILE A 116 -16.42 44.33 -9.70
C ILE A 116 -15.38 45.01 -10.59
N ASN A 117 -15.33 46.34 -10.54
CA ASN A 117 -14.27 47.08 -11.21
C ASN A 117 -12.95 46.90 -10.44
N LYS A 118 -11.86 46.59 -11.15
CA LYS A 118 -10.54 46.38 -10.53
C LYS A 118 -10.05 47.58 -9.73
N ASP A 119 -10.43 48.80 -10.14
CA ASP A 119 -10.08 50.04 -9.45
C ASP A 119 -10.74 50.15 -8.06
N GLU A 120 -11.80 49.38 -7.79
CA GLU A 120 -12.47 49.36 -6.49
C GLU A 120 -11.81 48.40 -5.50
N ILE A 121 -10.92 47.52 -5.98
CA ILE A 121 -10.26 46.51 -5.16
C ILE A 121 -9.09 47.15 -4.41
N LYS A 122 -9.08 46.98 -3.08
CA LYS A 122 -8.03 47.51 -2.19
C LYS A 122 -6.78 46.64 -2.18
N ASN A 123 -6.95 45.33 -2.40
CA ASN A 123 -5.90 44.33 -2.26
C ASN A 123 -5.25 44.06 -3.62
N ASN A 124 -3.92 43.91 -3.66
CA ASN A 124 -3.24 43.53 -4.89
C ASN A 124 -3.56 42.05 -5.17
N ASN A 125 -4.50 41.79 -6.07
CA ASN A 125 -4.79 40.44 -6.56
C ASN A 125 -3.62 39.99 -7.42
N SER A 126 -2.54 39.52 -6.79
CA SER A 126 -1.55 38.71 -7.50
C SER A 126 -2.31 37.60 -8.24
N GLU A 127 -1.79 37.17 -9.39
CA GLU A 127 -2.29 36.04 -10.16
C GLU A 127 -2.20 34.77 -9.30
N THR A 128 -3.16 34.60 -8.39
CA THR A 128 -3.39 33.38 -7.66
C THR A 128 -3.89 32.37 -8.65
N ASP A 129 -3.22 31.21 -8.67
CA ASP A 129 -3.61 30.08 -9.48
C ASP A 129 -5.08 29.74 -9.23
N GLU A 130 -5.91 29.91 -10.27
CA GLU A 130 -7.35 29.71 -10.20
C GLU A 130 -7.69 28.21 -10.12
N HIS A 131 -6.73 27.36 -10.49
CA HIS A 131 -6.83 25.90 -10.51
C HIS A 131 -5.72 25.26 -9.67
N PRO A 132 -5.84 25.28 -8.32
CA PRO A 132 -4.81 24.72 -7.46
C PRO A 132 -4.57 23.23 -7.76
N GLU A 133 -3.32 22.80 -7.63
CA GLU A 133 -2.96 21.38 -7.65
C GLU A 133 -3.32 20.71 -6.32
N PHE A 134 -3.74 19.44 -6.40
CA PHE A 134 -4.05 18.66 -5.21
C PHE A 134 -2.77 18.45 -4.37
N PRO A 135 -2.76 18.76 -3.05
CA PRO A 135 -1.52 18.72 -2.29
C PRO A 135 -0.90 17.32 -2.24
N ILE A 136 0.36 17.23 -2.68
CA ILE A 136 1.11 15.96 -2.80
C ILE A 136 1.27 15.26 -1.43
N VAL A 137 1.23 16.01 -0.33
CA VAL A 137 1.29 15.46 1.05
C VAL A 137 0.15 14.47 1.34
N TYR A 138 -1.00 14.63 0.67
CA TYR A 138 -2.14 13.74 0.79
C TYR A 138 -2.14 12.60 -0.21
N LEU A 139 -1.25 12.63 -1.21
CA LEU A 139 -1.16 11.57 -2.20
C LEU A 139 -1.05 10.24 -1.46
N ALA A 140 -2.00 9.35 -1.73
CA ALA A 140 -2.00 8.01 -1.21
C ALA A 140 -0.86 7.24 -1.92
N ASN A 141 0.37 7.51 -1.49
CA ASN A 141 1.53 6.67 -1.77
C ASN A 141 1.32 5.38 -0.98
N ASP A 142 0.53 4.43 -1.51
CA ASP A 142 0.37 3.05 -0.99
C ASP A 142 0.57 2.94 0.53
N LYS A 143 -0.14 3.79 1.30
CA LYS A 143 0.05 3.95 2.76
C LYS A 143 -0.54 2.77 3.55
N LEU A 144 -0.79 1.65 2.88
CA LEU A 144 -0.90 0.32 3.49
C LEU A 144 0.47 -0.25 3.89
N ASP A 145 1.60 0.36 3.47
CA ASP A 145 2.95 -0.19 3.67
C ASP A 145 3.82 0.50 4.74
N ASN A 146 3.26 1.36 5.60
CA ASN A 146 4.00 1.91 6.75
C ASN A 146 3.54 1.30 8.07
N LEU A 147 3.34 -0.02 8.07
CA LEU A 147 2.91 -0.78 9.22
C LEU A 147 4.07 -1.65 9.72
N THR A 148 4.19 -1.75 11.04
CA THR A 148 5.11 -2.69 11.65
C THR A 148 4.48 -4.07 11.58
N ARG A 149 5.16 -5.03 10.95
CA ARG A 149 4.65 -6.39 10.87
C ARG A 149 5.32 -7.24 11.93
N ILE A 150 4.54 -8.00 12.67
CA ILE A 150 5.05 -9.01 13.61
C ILE A 150 4.33 -10.31 13.31
N GLY A 151 5.06 -11.41 13.27
CA GLY A 151 4.47 -12.69 12.95
C GLY A 151 5.41 -13.86 13.16
N GLY A 152 4.96 -15.01 12.66
CA GLY A 152 5.76 -16.22 12.60
C GLY A 152 5.56 -16.96 11.29
N SER A 153 6.41 -17.95 11.05
CA SER A 153 6.28 -18.81 9.89
C SER A 153 6.57 -20.26 10.23
N VAL A 154 6.06 -21.14 9.38
CA VAL A 154 6.42 -22.55 9.32
C VAL A 154 7.10 -22.83 7.99
N SER A 155 8.15 -23.63 7.99
CA SER A 155 8.92 -23.92 6.78
C SER A 155 9.21 -25.40 6.60
N PHE A 156 9.31 -25.80 5.33
CA PHE A 156 9.70 -27.13 4.90
C PHE A 156 10.81 -26.97 3.88
N LEU A 157 12.01 -27.46 4.19
CA LEU A 157 13.23 -27.19 3.45
C LEU A 157 14.03 -28.48 3.18
N PRO A 158 13.72 -29.19 2.09
CA PRO A 158 14.60 -30.22 1.53
C PRO A 158 15.98 -29.65 1.18
N LEU A 159 17.03 -30.38 1.55
CA LEU A 159 18.42 -30.01 1.25
C LEU A 159 18.85 -30.61 -0.10
N PHE A 160 19.78 -29.94 -0.78
CA PHE A 160 20.40 -30.45 -1.99
C PHE A 160 21.51 -31.46 -1.66
N ALA A 161 21.89 -32.27 -2.65
CA ALA A 161 23.01 -33.20 -2.52
C ALA A 161 24.32 -32.44 -2.23
N PRO A 162 25.23 -33.00 -1.41
CA PRO A 162 25.18 -34.36 -0.86
C PRO A 162 24.36 -34.49 0.43
N LEU A 163 24.10 -33.41 1.18
CA LEU A 163 23.46 -33.49 2.50
C LEU A 163 22.04 -34.05 2.40
N GLY A 164 21.26 -33.60 1.40
CA GLY A 164 19.89 -34.06 1.17
C GLY A 164 19.74 -35.55 0.86
N THR A 165 20.82 -36.26 0.53
CA THR A 165 20.78 -37.73 0.35
C THR A 165 20.92 -38.49 1.66
N GLN A 166 21.39 -37.83 2.73
CA GLN A 166 21.71 -38.44 4.03
C GLN A 166 20.84 -37.93 5.16
N THR A 167 20.16 -36.80 4.96
CA THR A 167 19.33 -36.14 5.97
C THR A 167 17.94 -35.89 5.39
N PRO A 168 16.86 -36.25 6.13
CA PRO A 168 15.51 -35.82 5.77
C PRO A 168 15.39 -34.29 5.60
N PRO A 169 14.28 -33.82 5.01
CA PRO A 169 14.00 -32.40 4.94
C PRO A 169 13.98 -31.75 6.32
N LEU A 170 14.42 -30.48 6.36
CA LEU A 170 14.33 -29.65 7.55
C LEU A 170 12.90 -29.10 7.68
N TYR A 171 12.33 -29.18 8.88
CA TYR A 171 11.08 -28.52 9.25
C TYR A 171 11.38 -27.38 10.20
N GLY A 172 10.73 -26.25 10.00
CA GLY A 172 11.07 -25.02 10.68
C GLY A 172 9.91 -24.27 11.27
N ILE A 173 10.21 -23.53 12.34
CA ILE A 173 9.37 -22.46 12.87
C ILE A 173 10.19 -21.18 12.98
N SER A 174 9.54 -20.04 12.79
CA SER A 174 10.22 -18.76 12.93
C SER A 174 9.34 -17.70 13.58
N LEU A 175 10.00 -16.67 14.12
CA LEU A 175 9.39 -15.43 14.55
C LEU A 175 10.12 -14.28 13.86
N PHE A 176 9.38 -13.25 13.46
CA PHE A 176 9.96 -12.10 12.78
C PHE A 176 9.27 -10.78 13.13
N THR A 177 9.98 -9.70 12.83
CA THR A 177 9.45 -8.33 12.86
C THR A 177 9.97 -7.53 11.67
N GLU A 178 9.11 -6.72 11.08
CA GLU A 178 9.40 -5.76 10.01
C GLU A 178 8.98 -4.36 10.51
N PRO A 179 9.87 -3.62 11.19
CA PRO A 179 9.52 -2.31 11.73
C PRO A 179 9.21 -1.30 10.63
N ALA A 180 8.13 -0.52 10.78
CA ALA A 180 7.71 0.48 9.79
C ALA A 180 8.79 1.54 9.51
N PHE A 181 9.52 1.95 10.56
CA PHE A 181 10.54 3.00 10.47
C PHE A 181 11.84 2.58 9.78
N LEU A 182 12.05 1.27 9.55
CA LEU A 182 13.24 0.75 8.88
C LEU A 182 12.98 0.49 7.39
N ARG A 183 12.56 1.54 6.68
CA ARG A 183 12.26 1.48 5.25
C ARG A 183 13.27 2.33 4.46
N PHE A 184 13.88 1.75 3.44
CA PHE A 184 14.86 2.40 2.59
C PHE A 184 14.28 2.69 1.19
N LYS A 185 14.52 3.91 0.69
CA LYS A 185 14.04 4.41 -0.61
C LYS A 185 12.52 4.26 -0.83
N ASN A 186 11.74 4.19 0.24
CA ASN A 186 10.30 3.90 0.20
C ASN A 186 9.94 2.61 -0.57
N THR A 187 10.88 1.69 -0.80
CA THR A 187 10.66 0.46 -1.59
C THR A 187 10.98 -0.79 -0.80
N TYR A 188 12.07 -0.75 -0.02
CA TYR A 188 12.57 -1.91 0.72
C TYR A 188 12.32 -1.72 2.21
N GLN A 189 11.75 -2.72 2.87
CA GLN A 189 11.57 -2.75 4.32
C GLN A 189 12.58 -3.72 4.92
N LEU A 190 13.29 -3.29 5.95
CA LEU A 190 14.20 -4.15 6.70
C LEU A 190 13.41 -4.96 7.72
N GLY A 191 13.73 -6.25 7.83
CA GLY A 191 13.15 -7.12 8.84
C GLY A 191 14.20 -7.98 9.53
N PHE A 192 13.81 -8.51 10.68
CA PHE A 192 14.61 -9.40 11.51
C PHE A 192 13.84 -10.69 11.74
N LYS A 193 14.50 -11.84 11.60
CA LYS A 193 13.89 -13.17 11.75
C LYS A 193 14.78 -14.05 12.61
N TYR A 194 14.17 -14.74 13.56
CA TYR A 194 14.78 -15.87 14.25
C TYR A 194 14.10 -17.15 13.80
N GLU A 195 14.88 -18.14 13.40
CA GLU A 195 14.39 -19.40 12.85
C GLU A 195 15.02 -20.60 13.54
N TYR A 196 14.18 -21.58 13.86
CA TYR A 196 14.60 -22.89 14.33
C TYR A 196 14.21 -23.92 13.27
N LEU A 197 15.20 -24.68 12.76
CA LEU A 197 15.00 -25.79 11.84
C LEU A 197 15.43 -27.11 12.50
N GLN A 198 14.69 -28.18 12.26
CA GLN A 198 15.02 -29.53 12.74
C GLN A 198 14.80 -30.56 11.63
N SER A 199 15.70 -31.54 11.55
CA SER A 199 15.52 -32.76 10.75
C SER A 199 15.77 -33.96 11.66
N THR A 200 14.75 -34.81 11.79
CA THR A 200 14.84 -36.09 12.51
C THR A 200 15.00 -37.22 11.49
N GLY A 201 16.24 -37.69 11.32
CA GLY A 201 16.56 -38.85 10.49
C GLY A 201 16.86 -40.11 11.31
N PRO A 202 16.81 -41.29 10.69
CA PRO A 202 17.10 -42.56 11.38
C PRO A 202 18.55 -42.71 11.85
N ILE A 203 19.48 -41.88 11.35
CA ILE A 203 20.93 -41.97 11.65
C ILE A 203 21.49 -40.68 12.27
N ARG A 204 20.91 -39.51 11.96
CA ARG A 204 21.39 -38.22 12.46
C ARG A 204 20.22 -37.28 12.70
N GLU A 205 20.26 -36.64 13.86
CA GLU A 205 19.39 -35.50 14.18
C GLU A 205 20.19 -34.21 13.99
N ILE A 206 19.60 -33.28 13.26
CA ILE A 206 20.18 -31.96 13.01
C ILE A 206 19.20 -30.92 13.51
N SER A 207 19.69 -29.99 14.33
CA SER A 207 18.97 -28.78 14.68
C SER A 207 19.78 -27.54 14.32
N ILE A 208 19.10 -26.51 13.83
CA ILE A 208 19.72 -25.29 13.34
C ILE A 208 18.97 -24.10 13.93
N HIS A 209 19.69 -23.19 14.55
CA HIS A 209 19.18 -21.91 15.03
C HIS A 209 19.77 -20.80 14.18
N SER A 210 18.94 -19.95 13.58
CA SER A 210 19.40 -18.90 12.67
C SER A 210 18.82 -17.54 13.05
N GLY A 211 19.68 -16.53 13.07
CA GLY A 211 19.29 -15.13 13.17
C GLY A 211 19.56 -14.43 11.84
N PHE A 212 18.52 -13.85 11.23
CA PHE A 212 18.58 -13.19 9.94
C PHE A 212 18.18 -11.73 10.03
N THR A 213 18.87 -10.89 9.25
CA THR A 213 18.38 -9.58 8.81
C THR A 213 18.06 -9.67 7.33
N TYR A 214 16.92 -9.13 6.91
CA TYR A 214 16.48 -9.25 5.52
C TYR A 214 15.87 -7.98 4.96
N LEU A 215 15.93 -7.84 3.64
CA LEU A 215 15.20 -6.83 2.88
C LEU A 215 13.97 -7.48 2.27
N TYR A 216 12.81 -6.88 2.53
CA TYR A 216 11.52 -7.25 1.99
C TYR A 216 11.06 -6.19 0.98
N GLN A 217 10.45 -6.63 -0.11
CA GLN A 217 9.76 -5.79 -1.07
C GLN A 217 8.51 -6.49 -1.58
N SER A 218 7.40 -5.76 -1.74
CA SER A 218 6.20 -6.23 -2.41
C SER A 218 5.79 -5.36 -3.59
N LYS A 219 5.00 -5.92 -4.49
CA LYS A 219 4.40 -5.22 -5.62
C LYS A 219 3.01 -5.78 -5.92
N VAL A 220 2.03 -4.87 -5.95
CA VAL A 220 0.67 -5.15 -6.39
C VAL A 220 0.58 -4.91 -7.90
N PHE A 221 0.00 -5.87 -8.62
CA PHE A 221 -0.21 -5.77 -10.07
C PHE A 221 -1.66 -5.42 -10.39
N ASN A 222 -1.85 -4.56 -11.41
CA ASN A 222 -3.17 -4.16 -11.93
C ASN A 222 -4.14 -3.62 -10.87
N SER A 223 -3.61 -2.99 -9.81
CA SER A 223 -4.39 -2.49 -8.67
C SER A 223 -5.30 -3.55 -8.02
N ASN A 224 -4.99 -4.84 -8.20
CA ASN A 224 -5.75 -5.94 -7.63
C ASN A 224 -5.03 -6.44 -6.36
N PRO A 225 -5.62 -6.28 -5.16
CA PRO A 225 -5.01 -6.72 -3.91
C PRO A 225 -4.68 -8.21 -3.86
N LEU A 226 -5.37 -9.05 -4.65
CA LEU A 226 -5.06 -10.48 -4.76
C LEU A 226 -3.82 -10.76 -5.60
N LEU A 227 -3.33 -9.81 -6.39
CA LEU A 227 -2.11 -9.93 -7.19
C LEU A 227 -0.94 -9.19 -6.52
N ASP A 228 -0.78 -9.43 -5.22
CA ASP A 228 0.31 -8.89 -4.40
C ASP A 228 1.41 -9.96 -4.23
N PHE A 229 2.57 -9.70 -4.83
CA PHE A 229 3.74 -10.59 -4.80
C PHE A 229 4.89 -9.92 -4.05
N TYR A 230 5.68 -10.72 -3.35
CA TYR A 230 6.80 -10.24 -2.56
C TYR A 230 8.09 -11.01 -2.83
N GLY A 231 9.19 -10.36 -2.46
CA GLY A 231 10.52 -10.96 -2.42
C GLY A 231 11.26 -10.57 -1.15
N ILE A 232 12.06 -11.50 -0.65
CA ILE A 232 12.93 -11.32 0.52
C ILE A 232 14.34 -11.78 0.17
N ILE A 233 15.34 -11.01 0.60
CA ILE A 233 16.75 -11.39 0.59
C ILE A 233 17.29 -11.21 2.00
N GLY A 234 17.75 -12.29 2.63
CA GLY A 234 18.22 -12.31 4.01
C GLY A 234 19.65 -12.80 4.15
N LEU A 235 20.37 -12.23 5.10
CA LEU A 235 21.71 -12.60 5.53
C LEU A 235 21.73 -12.78 7.05
N GLY A 236 22.49 -13.75 7.52
CA GLY A 236 22.44 -14.15 8.92
C GLY A 236 23.59 -15.04 9.36
N ILE A 237 23.46 -15.49 10.60
CA ILE A 237 24.36 -16.47 11.21
C ILE A 237 23.49 -17.62 11.71
N SER A 238 23.96 -18.84 11.46
CA SER A 238 23.29 -20.08 11.83
C SER A 238 24.19 -20.93 12.71
N THR A 239 23.68 -21.36 13.85
CA THR A 239 24.32 -22.35 14.72
C THR A 239 23.72 -23.71 14.41
N VAL A 240 24.55 -24.65 13.95
CA VAL A 240 24.17 -26.01 13.59
C VAL A 240 24.62 -26.96 14.69
N ASN A 241 23.71 -27.80 15.18
CA ASN A 241 23.99 -28.86 16.14
C ASN A 241 23.71 -30.21 15.49
N TYR A 242 24.77 -31.01 15.35
CA TYR A 242 24.71 -32.39 14.88
C TYR A 242 24.74 -33.33 16.07
N LYS A 243 23.68 -34.12 16.24
CA LYS A 243 23.63 -35.17 17.26
C LYS A 243 23.84 -36.53 16.58
N TYR A 244 24.91 -37.21 16.99
CA TYR A 244 25.31 -38.52 16.44
C TYR A 244 24.88 -39.67 17.36
N ASP A 245 24.81 -39.43 18.68
CA ASP A 245 24.40 -40.38 19.72
C ASP A 245 23.85 -39.61 20.95
N GLN A 246 23.38 -40.28 22.01
CA GLN A 246 22.82 -39.66 23.21
C GLN A 246 23.81 -38.72 23.95
N SER A 247 25.11 -38.94 23.82
CA SER A 247 26.17 -38.18 24.54
C SER A 247 27.05 -37.31 23.65
N ASN A 248 27.02 -37.48 22.33
CA ASN A 248 27.96 -36.83 21.40
C ASN A 248 27.23 -35.87 20.47
N SER A 249 27.50 -34.58 20.65
CA SER A 249 27.05 -33.49 19.78
C SER A 249 28.23 -32.70 19.24
N LYS A 250 28.11 -32.17 18.02
CA LYS A 250 29.03 -31.16 17.48
C LYS A 250 28.24 -29.90 17.15
N VAL A 251 28.75 -28.77 17.59
CA VAL A 251 28.15 -27.45 17.36
C VAL A 251 29.09 -26.60 16.53
N GLY A 252 28.57 -25.94 15.51
CA GLY A 252 29.30 -24.98 14.68
C GLY A 252 28.45 -23.75 14.37
N ALA A 253 29.10 -22.63 14.10
CA ALA A 253 28.44 -21.39 13.67
C ALA A 253 28.90 -21.03 12.26
N ASN A 254 27.95 -20.87 11.35
CA ASN A 254 28.18 -20.65 9.94
C ASN A 254 27.40 -19.41 9.48
N PRO A 255 27.97 -18.54 8.63
CA PRO A 255 27.18 -17.57 7.89
C PRO A 255 26.07 -18.26 7.10
N SER A 256 24.95 -17.57 6.94
CA SER A 256 23.82 -18.07 6.16
C SER A 256 23.15 -16.97 5.36
N ALA A 257 22.53 -17.37 4.26
CA ALA A 257 21.75 -16.48 3.41
C ALA A 257 20.50 -17.19 2.93
N TYR A 258 19.44 -16.44 2.67
CA TYR A 258 18.25 -16.97 2.02
C TYR A 258 17.61 -15.96 1.08
N VAL A 259 16.90 -16.50 0.09
CA VAL A 259 16.04 -15.75 -0.81
C VAL A 259 14.66 -16.39 -0.78
N GLU A 260 13.63 -15.58 -0.70
CA GLU A 260 12.24 -16.02 -0.74
C GLU A 260 11.48 -15.20 -1.77
N LEU A 261 10.66 -15.87 -2.58
CA LEU A 261 9.73 -15.23 -3.51
C LEU A 261 8.35 -15.82 -3.27
N GLY A 262 7.33 -14.99 -3.23
CA GLY A 262 6.01 -15.48 -2.85
C GLY A 262 4.85 -14.58 -3.16
N TRP A 263 3.69 -15.04 -2.72
CA TRP A 263 2.41 -14.38 -2.85
C TRP A 263 1.86 -14.00 -1.48
N GLN A 264 1.22 -12.82 -1.39
CA GLN A 264 0.69 -12.27 -0.13
C GLN A 264 -0.64 -11.52 -0.29
N GLY A 265 -1.44 -11.90 -1.29
CA GLY A 265 -2.72 -11.25 -1.57
C GLY A 265 -3.82 -11.49 -0.52
N LEU A 266 -3.61 -12.40 0.43
CA LEU A 266 -4.57 -12.70 1.49
C LEU A 266 -4.36 -11.79 2.71
N LYS A 267 -5.30 -10.88 2.96
CA LYS A 267 -5.31 -9.95 4.11
C LYS A 267 -6.70 -9.95 4.74
N TYR A 268 -6.78 -10.04 6.07
CA TYR A 268 -8.05 -10.01 6.81
C TYR A 268 -7.92 -9.10 8.04
N GLY A 269 -8.52 -7.91 7.98
CA GLY A 269 -8.33 -6.89 9.01
C GLY A 269 -6.84 -6.54 9.18
N PRO A 270 -6.28 -6.55 10.41
CA PRO A 270 -4.85 -6.31 10.62
C PRO A 270 -3.99 -7.52 10.25
N SER A 271 -4.57 -8.70 10.01
CA SER A 271 -3.79 -9.92 9.73
C SER A 271 -3.35 -10.00 8.27
N PHE A 272 -2.19 -10.62 8.06
CA PHE A 272 -1.66 -10.92 6.73
C PHE A 272 -1.14 -12.35 6.68
N TYR A 273 -1.11 -12.91 5.47
CA TYR A 273 -0.60 -14.24 5.20
C TYR A 273 0.28 -14.22 3.96
N ARG A 274 1.37 -14.97 3.99
CA ARG A 274 2.28 -15.13 2.86
C ARG A 274 2.57 -16.60 2.58
N PHE A 275 2.71 -16.90 1.31
CA PHE A 275 3.09 -18.21 0.80
C PHE A 275 4.31 -18.03 -0.09
N GLY A 276 5.45 -18.51 0.40
CA GLY A 276 6.76 -18.29 -0.20
C GLY A 276 7.44 -19.56 -0.63
N TRP A 277 8.20 -19.47 -1.72
CA TRP A 277 9.23 -20.41 -2.07
C TRP A 277 10.56 -19.89 -1.52
N LYS A 278 11.16 -20.64 -0.60
CA LYS A 278 12.38 -20.26 0.12
C LYS A 278 13.57 -21.09 -0.35
N ASN A 279 14.68 -20.41 -0.63
CA ASN A 279 15.99 -21.01 -0.88
C ASN A 279 16.96 -20.53 0.18
N GLN A 280 17.64 -21.43 0.87
CA GLN A 280 18.51 -21.09 2.00
C GLN A 280 19.83 -21.86 1.90
N CYS A 281 20.93 -21.16 2.18
CA CYS A 281 22.28 -21.72 2.16
C CYS A 281 23.01 -21.44 3.47
N PHE A 282 23.79 -22.42 3.92
CA PHE A 282 24.72 -22.36 5.04
C PHE A 282 26.14 -22.49 4.50
N PHE A 283 27.00 -21.53 4.82
CA PHE A 283 28.36 -21.46 4.30
C PHE A 283 29.34 -22.00 5.34
N GLU A 284 29.80 -23.24 5.17
CA GLU A 284 30.90 -23.80 5.96
C GLU A 284 32.24 -23.54 5.24
N ILE A 285 33.36 -23.64 5.97
CA ILE A 285 34.70 -23.36 5.44
C ILE A 285 35.01 -24.22 4.21
N GLU A 286 34.61 -25.49 4.21
CA GLU A 286 34.94 -26.43 3.13
C GLU A 286 33.82 -26.59 2.10
N LYS A 287 32.55 -26.41 2.50
CA LYS A 287 31.39 -26.69 1.64
C LYS A 287 30.22 -25.76 1.96
N THR A 288 29.43 -25.47 0.93
CA THR A 288 28.14 -24.79 1.08
C THR A 288 27.02 -25.81 1.04
N HIS A 289 26.09 -25.71 1.98
CA HIS A 289 24.90 -26.57 2.07
C HIS A 289 23.66 -25.73 1.82
N CYS A 290 22.93 -26.03 0.74
CA CYS A 290 21.72 -25.30 0.37
C CYS A 290 20.49 -26.21 0.37
N GLY A 291 19.32 -25.60 0.56
CA GLY A 291 18.02 -26.23 0.41
C GLY A 291 17.01 -25.30 -0.24
N SER A 292 15.93 -25.89 -0.73
CA SER A 292 14.85 -25.20 -1.42
C SER A 292 13.52 -25.81 -1.04
N GLY A 293 12.56 -25.00 -0.63
CA GLY A 293 11.25 -25.47 -0.22
C GLY A 293 10.25 -24.34 0.03
N LEU A 294 9.31 -24.59 0.93
CA LEU A 294 8.15 -23.73 1.13
C LEU A 294 8.18 -23.08 2.50
N GLU A 295 7.68 -21.85 2.57
CA GLU A 295 7.44 -21.12 3.81
C GLU A 295 6.03 -20.54 3.81
N ILE A 296 5.29 -20.78 4.91
CA ILE A 296 3.97 -20.19 5.14
C ILE A 296 4.10 -19.26 6.34
N THR A 297 3.74 -18.00 6.13
CA THR A 297 3.94 -16.93 7.08
C THR A 297 2.61 -16.29 7.43
N GLY A 298 2.41 -15.96 8.70
CA GLY A 298 1.23 -15.25 9.18
C GLY A 298 1.59 -14.27 10.30
N GLY A 299 0.84 -13.18 10.38
CA GLY A 299 1.10 -12.16 11.40
C GLY A 299 0.07 -11.05 11.43
N MET A 300 0.43 -9.97 12.13
CA MET A 300 -0.39 -8.77 12.29
C MET A 300 0.40 -7.53 11.88
N ASN A 301 -0.30 -6.60 11.25
CA ASN A 301 0.17 -5.26 10.93
C ASN A 301 -0.27 -4.28 12.03
N PHE A 302 0.66 -3.43 12.49
CA PHE A 302 0.48 -2.40 13.52
C PHE A 302 0.83 -1.00 12.99
#